data_AF-A0A527X4C3-F1
#
_entry.id   AF-A0A527X4C3-F1
#
_cell.length_a   1.000
_cell.length_b   1.000
_cell.length_c   1.000
_cell.angle_alpha   90.00
_cell.angle_beta   90.00
_cell.angle_gamma   90.00
#
_symmetry.space_group_name_H-M   'P 1'
#
loop_
_entity.id
_entity.type
_entity.pdbx_description
1 polymer ?
#
loop_
_entity_poly.entity_id
_entity_poly.type
_entity_poly.pdbx_seq_one_letter_code
_entity_poly.pdbx_strand_id
1 'polypeptide(L)' 'DIAARLALTTEDAIAVGDGANDLDMIRLAGTGVALHAKPAVAEQARIRIDHGDLTALLYLQGYRRDEFVE' A
#
# COMPACT_ATOMS: atom_id res chain seq x y z
N ASP A 1 -9.54 -9.48 11.76
CA ASP A 1 -11.01 -9.40 11.67
C ASP A 1 -11.56 -9.04 10.30
N ILE A 2 -11.19 -7.90 9.69
CA ILE A 2 -11.74 -7.49 8.38
C ILE A 2 -11.40 -8.50 7.28
N ALA A 3 -10.12 -8.85 7.10
CA ALA A 3 -9.71 -9.81 6.07
C ALA A 3 -10.45 -11.16 6.20
N ALA A 4 -10.50 -11.70 7.41
CA ALA A 4 -11.24 -12.94 7.70
C ALA A 4 -12.74 -12.86 7.36
N ARG A 5 -13.40 -11.72 7.66
CA ARG A 5 -14.81 -11.49 7.30
C ARG A 5 -15.05 -11.46 5.79
N LEU A 6 -14.02 -11.15 5.00
CA LEU A 6 -14.05 -11.14 3.53
C LEU A 6 -13.51 -12.44 2.92
N ALA A 7 -13.20 -13.46 3.75
CA ALA A 7 -12.51 -14.68 3.33
C ALA A 7 -11.15 -14.42 2.65
N LEU A 8 -10.44 -13.38 3.09
CA LEU A 8 -9.10 -13.00 2.66
C LEU A 8 -8.09 -13.19 3.79
N THR A 9 -6.82 -13.28 3.41
CA THR A 9 -5.67 -13.22 4.32
C THR A 9 -5.05 -11.82 4.28
N THR A 10 -4.10 -11.53 5.18
CA THR A 10 -3.33 -10.29 5.10
C THR A 10 -2.39 -10.26 3.89
N GLU A 11 -2.04 -11.42 3.34
CA GLU A 11 -1.26 -11.53 2.10
C GLU A 11 -2.03 -10.98 0.89
N ASP A 12 -3.37 -11.11 0.90
CA ASP A 12 -4.25 -10.60 -0.16
C ASP A 12 -4.49 -9.08 -0.06
N ALA A 13 -3.94 -8.43 0.98
CA ALA A 13 -4.20 -7.02 1.27
C ALA A 13 -3.07 -6.10 0.77
N ILE A 14 -3.47 -4.92 0.32
CA ILE A 14 -2.59 -3.76 0.17
C ILE A 14 -2.80 -2.86 1.39
N ALA A 15 -1.73 -2.54 2.11
CA ALA A 15 -1.73 -1.54 3.18
C ALA A 15 -0.93 -0.32 2.75
N VAL A 16 -1.46 0.88 3.02
CA VAL A 16 -0.85 2.15 2.63
C VAL A 16 -0.77 3.06 3.85
N GLY A 17 0.37 3.70 4.07
CA GLY A 17 0.55 4.68 5.14
C GLY A 17 1.70 5.64 4.88
N ASP A 18 1.76 6.73 5.63
CA ASP A 18 2.78 7.79 5.53
C ASP A 18 3.61 7.92 6.83
N GLY A 19 3.12 7.34 7.93
CA GLY A 19 3.64 7.52 9.27
C GLY A 19 4.14 6.25 9.95
N ALA A 20 4.84 6.44 11.08
CA ALA A 20 5.37 5.34 11.88
C ALA A 20 4.27 4.49 12.55
N ASN A 21 3.10 5.09 12.78
CA ASN A 21 1.90 4.43 13.28
C ASN A 21 1.40 3.32 12.33
N ASP A 22 1.73 3.41 11.05
CA ASP A 22 1.25 2.47 10.03
C ASP A 22 2.24 1.32 9.77
N LEU A 23 3.43 1.36 10.38
CA LEU A 23 4.51 0.40 10.07
C LEU A 23 4.11 -1.05 10.34
N ASP A 24 3.44 -1.33 11.46
CA ASP A 24 3.02 -2.69 11.77
C ASP A 24 1.97 -3.19 10.78
N MET A 25 1.09 -2.30 10.32
CA MET A 25 0.11 -2.60 9.27
C MET A 25 0.79 -2.84 7.90
N ILE A 26 1.73 -1.98 7.53
CA ILE A 26 2.50 -2.08 6.28
C ILE A 26 3.33 -3.37 6.24
N ARG A 27 3.94 -3.78 7.36
CA ARG A 27 4.73 -5.01 7.43
C ARG A 27 3.87 -6.28 7.40
N LEU A 28 2.62 -6.20 7.88
CA LEU A 28 1.72 -7.35 7.96
C LEU A 28 1.05 -7.67 6.62
N ALA A 29 0.82 -6.66 5.78
CA ALA A 29 0.17 -6.83 4.48
C ALA A 29 1.10 -7.48 3.46
N GLY A 30 0.56 -8.31 2.56
CA GLY A 30 1.34 -8.88 1.45
C GLY A 30 1.94 -7.80 0.54
N THR A 31 1.21 -6.68 0.39
CA THR A 31 1.70 -5.49 -0.31
C THR A 31 1.63 -4.26 0.60
N GLY A 32 2.70 -4.00 1.34
CA GLY A 32 2.88 -2.79 2.15
C GLY A 32 3.50 -1.63 1.38
N VAL A 33 2.85 -0.46 1.40
CA VAL A 33 3.22 0.73 0.62
C VAL A 33 3.37 1.95 1.53
N ALA A 34 4.55 2.58 1.49
CA ALA A 34 4.78 3.90 2.06
C ALA A 34 4.47 4.98 1.02
N LEU A 35 3.43 5.79 1.25
CA LEU A 35 3.06 6.91 0.37
C LEU A 35 3.53 8.23 0.99
N HIS A 36 4.42 8.94 0.29
CA HIS A 36 5.00 10.22 0.74
C HIS A 36 5.52 10.18 2.19
N ALA A 37 6.01 9.01 2.60
CA ALA A 37 6.34 8.77 3.99
C ALA A 37 7.67 9.44 4.38
N LYS A 38 7.81 9.74 5.68
CA LYS A 38 9.08 10.23 6.24
C LYS A 38 10.19 9.19 6.02
N PRO A 39 11.48 9.60 5.89
CA PRO A 39 12.58 8.66 5.58
C PRO A 39 12.61 7.42 6.47
N ALA A 40 12.44 7.59 7.79
CA ALA A 40 12.43 6.49 8.75
C ALA A 40 11.30 5.47 8.50
N VAL A 41 10.16 5.89 7.96
CA VAL A 41 9.03 5.01 7.63
C VAL A 41 9.27 4.37 6.26
N ALA A 42 9.72 5.17 5.30
CA ALA A 42 9.97 4.75 3.94
C ALA A 42 11.06 3.66 3.84
N GLU A 43 12.11 3.76 4.67
CA GLU A 43 13.18 2.74 4.77
C GLU A 43 12.69 1.37 5.24
N GLN A 44 11.53 1.32 5.90
CA GLN A 44 10.97 0.10 6.48
C GLN A 44 9.86 -0.52 5.61
N ALA A 45 9.39 0.20 4.59
CA ALA A 45 8.39 -0.27 3.66
C ALA A 45 9.03 -0.94 2.45
N ARG A 46 8.41 -2.03 1.97
CA ARG A 46 8.89 -2.76 0.78
C ARG A 46 8.67 -1.97 -0.51
N ILE A 47 7.58 -1.21 -0.56
CA ILE A 47 7.21 -0.38 -1.71
C ILE A 47 7.07 1.06 -1.22
N ARG A 48 7.57 2.00 -2.03
CA ARG A 48 7.51 3.43 -1.77
C ARG A 48 6.93 4.15 -2.97
N ILE A 49 6.05 5.11 -2.70
CA ILE A 49 5.58 6.09 -3.66
C ILE A 49 6.03 7.45 -3.13
N ASP A 50 7.16 7.94 -3.66
CA ASP A 50 7.73 9.24 -3.27
C ASP A 50 7.14 10.41 -4.09
N HIS A 51 6.50 10.11 -5.22
CA HIS A 51 5.89 11.09 -6.13
C HIS A 51 4.55 10.58 -6.68
N GLY A 52 3.62 11.50 -6.89
CA GLY A 52 2.29 11.21 -7.45
C GLY A 52 1.20 11.28 -6.38
N ASP A 53 0.12 10.52 -6.56
CA ASP A 53 -0.97 10.41 -5.60
C ASP A 53 -1.41 8.93 -5.47
N LEU A 54 -2.55 8.70 -4.83
CA LEU A 54 -3.10 7.34 -4.62
C LEU A 54 -3.37 6.57 -5.92
N THR A 55 -3.45 7.25 -7.06
CA THR A 55 -3.55 6.62 -8.38
C THR A 55 -2.38 5.67 -8.65
N ALA A 56 -1.20 5.92 -8.06
CA ALA A 56 -0.05 5.03 -8.18
C ALA A 56 -0.32 3.59 -7.68
N LEU A 57 -1.28 3.42 -6.76
CA LEU A 57 -1.71 2.10 -6.27
C LEU A 57 -2.41 1.27 -7.36
N LEU A 58 -3.01 1.89 -8.36
CA LEU A 58 -3.64 1.17 -9.47
C LEU A 58 -2.59 0.49 -10.35
N TYR A 59 -1.45 1.16 -10.59
CA TYR A 59 -0.34 0.53 -11.31
C TYR A 59 0.25 -0.66 -10.53
N LEU A 60 0.33 -0.56 -9.18
CA LEU A 60 0.78 -1.68 -8.34
C LEU A 60 -0.15 -2.91 -8.43
N GLN A 61 -1.44 -2.68 -8.68
CA GLN A 61 -2.43 -3.75 -8.92
C GLN A 61 -2.38 -4.30 -10.35
N GLY A 62 -1.54 -3.75 -11.22
CA GLY A 62 -1.36 -4.20 -12.60
C GLY A 62 -2.20 -3.46 -13.64
N TYR A 63 -2.98 -2.45 -13.23
CA TYR A 63 -3.75 -1.63 -14.17
C TYR A 63 -2.84 -0.69 -14.96
N ARG A 64 -3.20 -0.47 -16.21
CA ARG A 64 -2.59 0.51 -17.11
C ARG A 64 -3.41 1.80 -17.12
N ARG A 65 -2.78 2.90 -17.53
CA ARG A 65 -3.41 4.23 -17.50
C ARG A 65 -4.68 4.31 -18.34
N ASP A 66 -4.75 3.57 -19.44
CA ASP A 66 -5.91 3.47 -20.34
C ASP A 66 -7.07 2.66 -19.76
N GLU A 67 -6.87 1.96 -18.63
CA GLU A 67 -7.91 1.22 -17.92
C GLU A 67 -8.56 2.05 -16.79
N PHE A 68 -8.08 3.28 -16.54
CA PHE A 68 -8.64 4.12 -15.48
C PHE A 68 -9.90 4.83 -15.98
N VAL A 69 -10.92 4.90 -15.12
CA VAL A 69 -12.13 5.70 -15.35
C VAL A 69 -11.94 7.11 -14.80
N GLU A 70 -12.53 8.11 -15.46
CA GLU A 70 -12.54 9.52 -15.02
C GLU A 70 -13.75 9.87 -14.15
#